data_AF-A0A3A8N0X1-F1
#
_entry.id   AF-A0A3A8N0X1-F1
#
_cell.length_a   1.000
_cell.length_b   1.000
_cell.length_c   1.000
_cell.angle_alpha   90.00
_cell.angle_beta   90.00
_cell.angle_gamma   90.00
#
_symmetry.space_group_name_H-M   'P 1'
#
loop_
_entity.id
_entity.type
_entity.pdbx_description
1 polymer ?
#
loop_
_entity_poly.entity_id
_entity_poly.type
_entity_poly.pdbx_seq_one_letter_code
_entity_poly.pdbx_strand_id
1 'polypeptide(L)'
;MRRLEDWGKLGGIGIAALALAAALLFFGPRLLGAAAGPEAEIITTLKEAEHDGVSLPVPGAPVPLVSRKIQYARIAVSVAPDGQSAEAYATLDFEGVLGTTVVSTAGVERVPFALEAGEWKPQPSVAPRLVAAVAALEARRRALAQGLPQELARLTGPGGDGGVGQAWAEAAPLRRRRLTVAAWYLRLERDEAVVTEHYRLEGDLPSRPVDTRGERPLLLVREGDQFLFSPGLM
;
A
#
# COMPACT_ATOMS: atom_id res chain seq x y z
N MET A 1 -11.21 -12.19 -71.11
CA MET A 1 -11.71 -12.68 -69.80
C MET A 1 -10.64 -12.40 -68.75
N ARG A 2 -10.70 -11.23 -68.10
CA ARG A 2 -9.94 -10.92 -66.88
C ARG A 2 -10.86 -11.22 -65.68
N ARG A 3 -10.28 -11.55 -64.53
CA ARG A 3 -10.87 -11.66 -63.16
C ARG A 3 -11.09 -13.09 -62.64
N LEU A 4 -9.99 -13.66 -62.13
CA LEU A 4 -9.99 -14.59 -61.00
C LEU A 4 -8.72 -14.36 -60.14
N GLU A 5 -7.61 -13.93 -60.75
CA GLU A 5 -6.37 -13.53 -60.04
C GLU A 5 -6.51 -12.28 -59.15
N ASP A 6 -7.42 -11.36 -59.46
CA ASP A 6 -7.56 -10.10 -58.70
C ASP A 6 -8.22 -10.31 -57.31
N TRP A 7 -9.02 -11.37 -57.14
CA TRP A 7 -9.70 -11.65 -55.87
C TRP A 7 -8.76 -12.25 -54.81
N GLY A 8 -7.78 -13.06 -55.22
CA GLY A 8 -6.75 -13.59 -54.32
C GLY A 8 -5.85 -12.51 -53.75
N LYS A 9 -5.53 -11.47 -54.54
CA LYS A 9 -4.73 -10.31 -54.10
C LYS A 9 -5.50 -9.41 -53.14
N LEU A 10 -6.78 -9.16 -53.39
CA LEU A 10 -7.64 -8.38 -52.49
C LEU A 10 -7.89 -9.09 -51.14
N GLY A 11 -8.12 -10.41 -51.16
CA GLY A 11 -8.25 -11.21 -49.94
C GLY A 11 -6.96 -11.28 -49.13
N GLY A 12 -5.81 -11.40 -49.79
CA GLY A 12 -4.49 -11.40 -49.13
C GLY A 12 -4.15 -10.08 -48.45
N ILE A 13 -4.50 -8.95 -49.05
CA ILE A 13 -4.31 -7.62 -48.45
C ILE A 13 -5.17 -7.44 -47.19
N GLY A 14 -6.43 -7.92 -47.23
CA GLY A 14 -7.32 -7.88 -46.07
C GLY A 14 -6.79 -8.69 -44.88
N ILE A 15 -6.28 -9.91 -45.14
CA ILE A 15 -5.69 -10.77 -44.09
C ILE A 15 -4.41 -10.16 -43.54
N ALA A 16 -3.54 -9.62 -44.40
CA ALA A 16 -2.31 -8.95 -43.97
C ALA A 16 -2.60 -7.71 -43.10
N ALA A 17 -3.60 -6.91 -43.46
CA ALA A 17 -4.01 -5.75 -42.68
C ALA A 17 -4.59 -6.15 -41.31
N LEU A 18 -5.41 -7.20 -41.25
CA LEU A 18 -5.94 -7.75 -40.00
C LEU A 18 -4.85 -8.35 -39.12
N ALA A 19 -3.90 -9.08 -39.71
CA ALA A 19 -2.77 -9.64 -38.98
C ALA A 19 -1.84 -8.54 -38.44
N LEU A 20 -1.61 -7.47 -39.22
CA LEU A 20 -0.83 -6.32 -38.77
C LEU A 20 -1.54 -5.54 -37.67
N ALA A 21 -2.86 -5.34 -37.79
CA ALA A 21 -3.67 -4.70 -36.75
C ALA A 21 -3.70 -5.53 -35.46
N ALA A 22 -3.86 -6.85 -35.56
CA ALA A 22 -3.80 -7.77 -34.43
C ALA A 22 -2.40 -7.78 -33.79
N ALA A 23 -1.34 -7.76 -34.60
CA ALA A 23 0.03 -7.67 -34.11
C ALA A 23 0.31 -6.32 -33.42
N LEU A 24 -0.20 -5.21 -33.95
CA LEU A 24 -0.08 -3.90 -33.30
C LEU A 24 -0.91 -3.82 -32.01
N LEU A 25 -2.07 -4.47 -31.95
CA LEU A 25 -2.87 -4.56 -30.72
C LEU A 25 -2.19 -5.42 -29.65
N PHE A 26 -1.53 -6.52 -30.03
CA PHE A 26 -0.87 -7.43 -29.08
C PHE A 26 0.56 -7.02 -28.69
N PHE A 27 1.33 -6.48 -29.64
CA PHE A 27 2.76 -6.16 -29.46
C PHE A 27 3.05 -4.66 -29.44
N GLY A 28 2.14 -3.80 -29.90
CA GLY A 28 2.30 -2.35 -29.87
C GLY A 28 2.58 -1.79 -28.47
N PRO A 29 1.86 -2.21 -27.41
CA PRO A 29 2.15 -1.78 -26.04
C PRO A 29 3.58 -2.17 -25.59
N ARG A 30 4.04 -3.37 -25.96
CA ARG A 30 5.39 -3.87 -25.61
C ARG A 30 6.52 -3.18 -26.38
N LEU A 31 6.29 -2.80 -27.63
CA LEU A 31 7.30 -2.11 -28.44
C LEU A 31 7.43 -0.63 -28.09
N LEU A 32 6.37 0.01 -27.59
CA LEU A 32 6.41 1.40 -27.11
C LEU A 32 7.13 1.52 -25.75
N GLY A 33 6.99 0.53 -24.85
CA GLY A 33 7.75 0.46 -23.58
C GLY A 33 9.27 0.42 -23.81
N ALA A 34 9.71 -0.46 -24.71
CA ALA A 34 11.14 -0.65 -25.01
C ALA A 34 11.86 0.61 -25.55
N ALA A 35 11.14 1.57 -26.14
CA ALA A 35 11.71 2.81 -26.66
C ALA A 35 11.74 3.95 -25.63
N ALA A 36 10.92 3.87 -24.58
CA ALA A 36 10.74 4.94 -23.58
C ALA A 36 11.64 4.77 -22.34
N GLY A 37 12.28 3.61 -22.19
CA GLY A 37 13.23 3.30 -21.12
C GLY A 37 12.57 2.91 -19.79
N PRO A 38 13.35 2.35 -18.84
CA PRO A 38 12.82 1.83 -17.56
C PRO A 38 11.98 2.83 -16.75
N GLU A 39 12.37 4.11 -16.77
CA GLU A 39 11.67 5.17 -16.06
C GLU A 39 10.22 5.32 -16.53
N ALA A 40 9.99 5.32 -17.85
CA ALA A 40 8.65 5.47 -18.41
C ALA A 40 7.77 4.25 -18.11
N GLU A 41 8.32 3.04 -18.16
CA GLU A 41 7.59 1.81 -17.81
C GLU A 41 7.19 1.80 -16.33
N ILE A 42 8.09 2.20 -15.43
CA ILE A 42 7.83 2.29 -13.99
C ILE A 42 6.75 3.35 -13.70
N ILE A 43 6.86 4.54 -14.30
CA ILE A 43 5.84 5.59 -14.14
C ILE A 43 4.49 5.09 -14.66
N THR A 44 4.47 4.41 -15.81
CA THR A 44 3.25 3.85 -16.40
C THR A 44 2.61 2.85 -15.45
N THR A 45 3.39 1.93 -14.87
CA THR A 45 2.91 0.95 -13.89
C THR A 45 2.26 1.62 -12.67
N LEU A 46 2.86 2.70 -12.15
CA LEU A 46 2.27 3.46 -11.03
C LEU A 46 0.98 4.18 -11.45
N LYS A 47 0.93 4.72 -12.68
CA LYS A 47 -0.27 5.40 -13.20
C LYS A 47 -1.41 4.45 -13.55
N GLU A 48 -1.11 3.23 -13.99
CA GLU A 48 -2.11 2.17 -14.16
C GLU A 48 -2.73 1.80 -12.81
N ALA A 49 -1.92 1.71 -11.74
CA ALA A 49 -2.44 1.49 -10.38
C ALA A 49 -3.36 2.63 -9.88
N GLU A 50 -3.12 3.88 -10.28
CA GLU A 50 -4.04 5.01 -10.02
C GLU A 50 -5.39 4.83 -10.71
N HIS A 51 -5.36 4.34 -11.96
CA HIS A 51 -6.55 4.19 -12.78
C HIS A 51 -7.41 3.00 -12.34
N ASP A 52 -6.78 1.84 -12.15
CA ASP A 52 -7.47 0.58 -11.86
C ASP A 52 -7.88 0.47 -10.39
N GLY A 53 -7.22 1.23 -9.51
CA GLY A 53 -7.25 1.02 -8.08
C GLY A 53 -6.45 -0.21 -7.66
N VAL A 54 -6.28 -0.37 -6.36
CA VAL A 54 -5.42 -1.40 -5.78
C VAL A 54 -6.09 -2.13 -4.64
N SER A 55 -5.77 -3.42 -4.53
CA SER A 55 -6.07 -4.27 -3.39
C SER A 55 -4.74 -4.74 -2.80
N LEU A 56 -4.35 -4.15 -1.67
CA LEU A 56 -3.05 -4.36 -1.06
C LEU A 56 -3.16 -5.36 0.09
N PRO A 57 -2.49 -6.52 0.03
CA PRO A 57 -2.48 -7.45 1.16
C PRO A 57 -1.73 -6.82 2.34
N VAL A 58 -2.38 -6.79 3.51
CA VAL A 58 -1.78 -6.27 4.75
C VAL A 58 -1.42 -7.44 5.67
N PRO A 59 -0.14 -7.64 6.00
CA PRO A 59 0.27 -8.68 6.95
C PRO A 59 -0.52 -8.63 8.27
N GLY A 60 -1.09 -9.77 8.65
CA GLY A 60 -1.88 -9.91 9.88
C GLY A 60 -3.33 -9.43 9.80
N ALA A 61 -3.74 -8.76 8.71
CA ALA A 61 -5.13 -8.42 8.48
C ALA A 61 -5.88 -9.58 7.78
N PRO A 62 -7.18 -9.80 8.09
CA PRO A 62 -7.97 -10.85 7.44
C PRO A 62 -8.46 -10.47 6.03
N VAL A 63 -8.41 -9.18 5.68
CA VAL A 63 -8.87 -8.63 4.40
C VAL A 63 -7.82 -7.64 3.87
N PRO A 64 -7.73 -7.42 2.55
CA PRO A 64 -6.79 -6.47 2.00
C PRO A 64 -7.22 -5.01 2.28
N LEU A 65 -6.25 -4.11 2.19
CA LEU A 65 -6.48 -2.67 2.11
C LEU A 65 -6.91 -2.32 0.68
N VAL A 66 -8.14 -1.85 0.51
CA VAL A 66 -8.72 -1.54 -0.81
C VAL A 66 -8.75 -0.03 -1.02
N SER A 67 -8.18 0.44 -2.13
CA SER A 67 -8.21 1.87 -2.47
C SER A 67 -9.59 2.32 -2.92
N ARG A 68 -9.93 3.55 -2.54
CA ARG A 68 -10.97 4.37 -3.17
C ARG A 68 -10.35 5.48 -4.01
N LYS A 69 -9.18 5.95 -3.58
CA LYS A 69 -8.33 6.92 -4.25
C LYS A 69 -6.88 6.50 -4.05
N ILE A 70 -6.10 6.55 -5.13
CA ILE A 70 -4.65 6.41 -5.08
C ILE A 70 -4.07 7.32 -6.15
N GLN A 71 -3.13 8.17 -5.75
CA GLN A 71 -2.50 9.14 -6.64
C GLN A 71 -1.03 9.30 -6.27
N TYR A 72 -0.17 9.16 -7.27
CA TYR A 72 1.25 9.46 -7.22
C TYR A 72 1.53 10.81 -7.86
N ALA A 73 2.32 11.62 -7.19
CA ALA A 73 2.85 12.88 -7.68
C ALA A 73 4.36 12.94 -7.44
N ARG A 74 5.07 13.80 -8.20
CA ARG A 74 6.52 14.01 -8.05
C ARG A 74 7.32 12.70 -8.08
N ILE A 75 7.04 11.87 -9.09
CA ILE A 75 7.71 10.58 -9.26
C ILE A 75 9.14 10.83 -9.74
N ALA A 76 10.11 10.21 -9.06
CA ALA A 76 11.50 10.14 -9.47
C ALA A 76 11.94 8.67 -9.46
N VAL A 77 12.58 8.22 -10.53
CA VAL A 77 13.01 6.83 -10.68
C VAL A 77 14.54 6.77 -10.70
N SER A 78 15.10 5.87 -9.91
CA SER A 78 16.53 5.56 -9.92
C SER A 78 16.71 4.10 -10.32
N VAL A 79 17.29 3.85 -11.49
CA VAL A 79 17.60 2.50 -11.97
C VAL A 79 18.99 2.11 -11.47
N ALA A 80 19.12 0.90 -10.93
CA ALA A 80 20.40 0.39 -10.47
C ALA A 80 21.37 0.14 -11.65
N PRO A 81 22.70 0.15 -11.41
CA PRO A 81 23.69 -0.06 -12.46
C PRO A 81 23.59 -1.40 -13.18
N ASP A 82 22.97 -2.41 -12.56
CA ASP A 82 22.72 -3.72 -13.14
C ASP A 82 21.57 -3.72 -14.17
N GLY A 83 20.76 -2.66 -14.20
CA GLY A 83 19.57 -2.55 -15.04
C GLY A 83 18.47 -3.57 -14.71
N GLN A 84 18.54 -4.25 -13.56
CA GLN A 84 17.59 -5.28 -13.12
C GLN A 84 16.73 -4.84 -11.94
N SER A 85 17.17 -3.81 -11.22
CA SER A 85 16.41 -3.23 -10.11
C SER A 85 16.27 -1.71 -10.29
N ALA A 86 15.20 -1.16 -9.73
CA ALA A 86 14.97 0.27 -9.69
C ALA A 86 14.23 0.65 -8.42
N GLU A 87 14.28 1.93 -8.06
CA GLU A 87 13.54 2.47 -6.93
C GLU A 87 12.81 3.74 -7.37
N ALA A 88 11.49 3.74 -7.19
CA ALA A 88 10.65 4.89 -7.45
C ALA A 88 10.34 5.62 -6.13
N TYR A 89 10.60 6.91 -6.11
CA TYR A 89 10.24 7.83 -5.04
C TYR A 89 9.07 8.67 -5.51
N ALA A 90 7.98 8.68 -4.75
CA ALA A 90 6.80 9.43 -5.12
C ALA A 90 6.07 9.98 -3.91
N THR A 91 5.39 11.11 -4.06
CA THR A 91 4.36 11.52 -3.11
C THR A 91 3.11 10.68 -3.37
N LEU A 92 2.68 9.91 -2.39
CA LEU A 92 1.47 9.11 -2.41
C LEU A 92 0.36 9.83 -1.63
N ASP A 93 -0.78 10.02 -2.29
CA ASP A 93 -2.06 10.39 -1.70
C ASP A 93 -3.01 9.20 -1.87
N PHE A 94 -3.42 8.60 -0.77
CA PHE A 94 -4.24 7.40 -0.76
C PHE A 94 -5.40 7.56 0.20
N GLU A 95 -6.58 7.08 -0.21
CA GLU A 95 -7.74 6.89 0.64
C GLU A 95 -8.33 5.52 0.34
N GLY A 96 -8.66 4.77 1.37
CA GLY A 96 -9.16 3.41 1.24
C GLY A 96 -9.74 2.85 2.53
N VAL A 97 -9.97 1.54 2.53
CA VAL A 97 -10.52 0.83 3.69
C VAL A 97 -9.82 -0.49 3.94
N LEU A 98 -9.59 -0.79 5.22
CA LEU A 98 -9.21 -2.10 5.72
C LEU A 98 -10.41 -2.67 6.49
N GLY A 99 -11.23 -3.48 5.83
CA GLY A 99 -12.51 -3.91 6.38
C GLY A 99 -13.43 -2.71 6.64
N THR A 100 -13.68 -2.38 7.91
CA THR A 100 -14.49 -1.21 8.32
C THR A 100 -13.65 0.02 8.68
N THR A 101 -12.32 -0.12 8.76
CA THR A 101 -11.43 0.97 9.15
C THR A 101 -11.10 1.82 7.93
N VAL A 102 -11.36 3.12 8.00
CA VAL A 102 -10.90 4.07 6.97
C VAL A 102 -9.40 4.26 7.11
N VAL A 103 -8.69 4.23 5.99
CA VAL A 103 -7.24 4.49 5.95
C VAL A 103 -7.00 5.60 4.94
N SER A 104 -6.37 6.67 5.38
CA SER A 104 -5.92 7.76 4.50
C SER A 104 -4.46 8.03 4.76
N THR A 105 -3.69 8.26 3.69
CA THR A 105 -2.31 8.68 3.82
C THR A 105 -1.93 9.77 2.84
N ALA A 106 -1.05 10.66 3.28
CA ALA A 106 -0.32 11.59 2.43
C ALA A 106 1.16 11.55 2.84
N GLY A 107 2.06 11.32 1.90
CA GLY A 107 3.49 11.33 2.21
C GLY A 107 4.38 10.74 1.13
N VAL A 108 5.63 10.51 1.48
CA VAL A 108 6.61 9.93 0.55
C VAL A 108 6.54 8.40 0.61
N GLU A 109 6.26 7.81 -0.54
CA GLU A 109 6.33 6.38 -0.78
C GLU A 109 7.62 6.05 -1.53
N ARG A 110 8.16 4.86 -1.23
CA ARG A 110 9.39 4.34 -1.84
C ARG A 110 9.10 2.95 -2.34
N VAL A 111 9.01 2.80 -3.65
CA VAL A 111 8.55 1.58 -4.32
C VAL A 111 9.75 0.91 -4.99
N PRO A 112 10.25 -0.21 -4.46
CA PRO A 112 11.21 -1.05 -5.15
C PRO A 112 10.57 -1.65 -6.40
N PHE A 113 11.32 -1.72 -7.48
CA PHE A 113 10.96 -2.41 -8.72
C PHE A 113 12.03 -3.44 -9.08
N ALA A 114 11.59 -4.57 -9.61
CA ALA A 114 12.44 -5.60 -10.19
C ALA A 114 12.01 -5.85 -11.64
N LEU A 115 12.98 -6.07 -12.53
CA LEU A 115 12.71 -6.49 -13.89
C LEU A 115 12.44 -8.00 -13.92
N GLU A 116 11.18 -8.37 -14.15
CA GLU A 116 10.74 -9.76 -14.15
C GLU A 116 10.09 -10.12 -15.48
N ALA A 117 10.64 -11.11 -16.18
CA ALA A 117 10.18 -11.53 -17.50
C ALA A 117 10.08 -10.36 -18.52
N GLY A 118 10.95 -9.35 -18.38
CA GLY A 118 10.98 -8.17 -19.25
C GLY A 118 9.99 -7.07 -18.87
N GLU A 119 9.35 -7.16 -17.71
CA GLU A 119 8.41 -6.14 -17.21
C GLU A 119 8.86 -5.65 -15.83
N TRP A 120 8.87 -4.33 -15.62
CA TRP A 120 9.17 -3.74 -14.31
C TRP A 120 7.99 -3.95 -13.36
N LYS A 121 8.22 -4.69 -12.28
CA LYS A 121 7.18 -5.00 -11.29
C LYS A 121 7.50 -4.42 -9.92
N PRO A 122 6.52 -3.80 -9.24
CA PRO A 122 6.71 -3.28 -7.91
C PRO A 122 6.83 -4.42 -6.90
N GLN A 123 7.75 -4.30 -5.95
CA GLN A 123 8.05 -5.31 -4.94
C GLN A 123 8.07 -4.71 -3.53
N PRO A 124 7.36 -5.26 -2.54
CA PRO A 124 6.33 -6.30 -2.65
C PRO A 124 4.98 -5.79 -3.19
N SER A 125 4.80 -4.47 -3.31
CA SER A 125 3.56 -3.85 -3.80
C SER A 125 3.84 -2.42 -4.27
N VAL A 126 2.83 -1.74 -4.83
CA VAL A 126 2.94 -0.33 -5.26
C VAL A 126 2.97 0.67 -4.09
N ALA A 127 2.63 0.27 -2.87
CA ALA A 127 2.61 1.15 -1.69
C ALA A 127 3.18 0.42 -0.46
N PRO A 128 4.44 -0.02 -0.50
CA PRO A 128 4.98 -0.93 0.50
C PRO A 128 5.12 -0.29 1.88
N ARG A 129 5.45 1.00 1.97
CA ARG A 129 5.55 1.67 3.26
C ARG A 129 4.19 1.91 3.89
N LEU A 130 3.19 2.29 3.09
CA LEU A 130 1.81 2.35 3.56
C LEU A 130 1.37 0.99 4.11
N VAL A 131 1.60 -0.10 3.37
CA VAL A 131 1.27 -1.46 3.82
C VAL A 131 1.97 -1.80 5.13
N ALA A 132 3.27 -1.50 5.26
CA ALA A 132 4.03 -1.75 6.48
C ALA A 132 3.50 -0.96 7.69
N ALA A 133 3.16 0.33 7.50
CA ALA A 133 2.60 1.16 8.57
C ALA A 133 1.22 0.65 9.00
N VAL A 134 0.35 0.32 8.06
CA VAL A 134 -0.98 -0.24 8.34
C VAL A 134 -0.88 -1.62 9.01
N ALA A 135 0.10 -2.45 8.62
CA ALA A 135 0.36 -3.73 9.27
C ALA A 135 0.75 -3.57 10.75
N ALA A 136 1.59 -2.58 11.08
CA ALA A 136 1.96 -2.28 12.46
C ALA A 136 0.75 -1.83 13.30
N LEU A 137 -0.09 -0.96 12.74
CA LEU A 137 -1.33 -0.49 13.38
C LEU A 137 -2.33 -1.64 13.61
N GLU A 138 -2.51 -2.50 12.61
CA GLU A 138 -3.38 -3.68 12.71
C GLU A 138 -2.84 -4.72 13.71
N ALA A 139 -1.53 -4.94 13.75
CA ALA A 139 -0.89 -5.79 14.75
C ALA A 139 -1.17 -5.28 16.17
N ARG A 140 -1.01 -3.97 16.42
CA ARG A 140 -1.33 -3.34 17.70
C ARG A 140 -2.82 -3.51 18.05
N ARG A 141 -3.72 -3.19 17.12
CA ARG A 141 -5.18 -3.32 17.32
C ARG A 141 -5.57 -4.74 17.71
N ARG A 142 -5.04 -5.74 17.01
CA ARG A 142 -5.32 -7.16 17.30
C ARG A 142 -4.75 -7.59 18.64
N ALA A 143 -3.51 -7.21 18.95
CA ALA A 143 -2.90 -7.55 20.23
C ALA A 143 -3.64 -6.91 21.42
N LEU A 144 -4.10 -5.66 21.29
CA LEU A 144 -4.98 -5.03 22.27
C LEU A 144 -6.33 -5.75 22.39
N ALA A 145 -7.00 -6.04 21.28
CA ALA A 145 -8.30 -6.72 21.30
C ALA A 145 -8.21 -8.14 21.90
N GLN A 146 -7.16 -8.89 21.58
CA GLN A 146 -6.96 -10.26 22.05
C GLN A 146 -6.31 -10.34 23.43
N GLY A 147 -5.70 -9.26 23.92
CA GLY A 147 -5.05 -9.21 25.21
C GLY A 147 -3.72 -9.96 25.22
N LEU A 148 -2.90 -9.69 24.22
CA LEU A 148 -1.60 -10.32 24.01
C LEU A 148 -0.47 -9.29 24.30
N PRO A 149 -0.14 -9.03 25.59
CA PRO A 149 0.86 -8.03 25.95
C PRO A 149 2.26 -8.33 25.39
N GLN A 150 2.60 -9.61 25.20
CA GLN A 150 3.86 -10.03 24.58
C GLN A 150 3.96 -9.64 23.10
N GLU A 151 2.84 -9.62 22.37
CA GLU A 151 2.83 -9.17 20.98
C GLU A 151 2.93 -7.65 20.91
N LEU A 152 2.34 -6.93 21.86
CA LEU A 152 2.50 -5.49 22.00
C LEU A 152 3.96 -5.09 22.26
N ALA A 153 4.66 -5.82 23.13
CA ALA A 153 6.07 -5.55 23.43
C ALA A 153 7.00 -5.68 22.21
N ARG A 154 6.65 -6.51 21.22
CA ARG A 154 7.41 -6.66 19.96
C ARG A 154 7.21 -5.50 18.99
N LEU A 155 6.17 -4.69 19.20
CA LEU A 155 5.87 -3.53 18.37
C LEU A 155 6.56 -2.27 18.88
N THR A 156 7.28 -2.34 19.99
CA THR A 156 8.04 -1.23 20.56
C THR A 156 9.32 -0.98 19.77
N GLY A 157 9.48 0.25 19.30
CA GLY A 157 10.66 0.71 18.57
C GLY A 157 11.73 1.33 19.47
N PRO A 158 12.78 1.88 18.84
CA PRO A 158 13.85 2.59 19.55
C PRO A 158 13.32 3.79 20.35
N GLY A 159 13.89 4.03 21.53
CA GLY A 159 13.60 5.22 22.34
C GLY A 159 12.43 5.09 23.32
N GLY A 160 11.57 4.07 23.21
CA GLY A 160 10.49 3.81 24.17
C GLY A 160 9.29 3.12 23.54
N ASP A 161 8.26 2.84 24.34
CA ASP A 161 7.10 2.04 23.93
C ASP A 161 6.07 2.76 23.03
N GLY A 162 6.28 4.04 22.72
CA GLY A 162 5.36 4.80 21.86
C GLY A 162 3.91 4.83 22.34
N GLY A 163 3.67 4.72 23.65
CA GLY A 163 2.33 4.68 24.23
C GLY A 163 1.64 3.31 24.10
N VAL A 164 2.36 2.26 23.68
CA VAL A 164 1.87 0.88 23.65
C VAL A 164 1.51 0.39 25.07
N GLY A 165 2.37 0.65 26.06
CA GLY A 165 2.14 0.28 27.45
C GLY A 165 0.95 1.03 28.06
N GLN A 166 0.80 2.33 27.75
CA GLN A 166 -0.37 3.10 28.17
C GLN A 166 -1.66 2.54 27.58
N ALA A 167 -1.67 2.23 26.28
CA ALA A 167 -2.83 1.63 25.62
C ALA A 167 -3.21 0.27 26.22
N TRP A 168 -2.21 -0.53 26.61
CA TRP A 168 -2.45 -1.76 27.35
C TRP A 168 -3.01 -1.50 28.75
N ALA A 169 -2.46 -0.54 29.50
CA ALA A 169 -2.95 -0.18 30.83
C ALA A 169 -4.42 0.28 30.82
N GLU A 170 -4.85 0.95 29.76
CA GLU A 170 -6.25 1.35 29.54
C GLU A 170 -7.16 0.14 29.23
N ALA A 171 -6.70 -0.81 28.41
CA ALA A 171 -7.50 -1.93 27.93
C ALA A 171 -7.48 -3.18 28.83
N ALA A 172 -6.40 -3.40 29.57
CA ALA A 172 -6.18 -4.59 30.38
C ALA A 172 -7.24 -4.83 31.47
N PRO A 173 -7.74 -3.78 32.18
CA PRO A 173 -8.75 -3.97 33.23
C PRO A 173 -10.15 -4.33 32.70
N LEU A 174 -10.40 -4.14 31.40
CA LEU A 174 -11.72 -4.32 30.80
C LEU A 174 -12.02 -5.80 30.52
N ARG A 175 -13.13 -6.28 31.09
CA ARG A 175 -13.74 -7.54 30.66
C ARG A 175 -14.52 -7.32 29.37
N ARG A 176 -14.64 -8.38 28.55
CA ARG A 176 -15.35 -8.35 27.26
C ARG A 176 -14.93 -7.17 26.37
N ARG A 177 -13.64 -6.79 26.42
CA ARG A 177 -13.14 -5.61 25.72
C ARG A 177 -13.41 -5.72 24.22
N ARG A 178 -13.73 -4.58 23.61
CA ARG A 178 -13.83 -4.42 22.17
C ARG A 178 -13.16 -3.11 21.79
N LEU A 179 -12.12 -3.21 20.99
CA LEU A 179 -11.46 -2.07 20.37
C LEU A 179 -11.91 -1.99 18.90
N THR A 180 -12.60 -0.90 18.56
CA THR A 180 -12.95 -0.57 17.19
C THR A 180 -12.14 0.65 16.77
N VAL A 181 -11.39 0.53 15.68
CA VAL A 181 -10.76 1.67 15.03
C VAL A 181 -11.67 2.10 13.89
N ALA A 182 -12.08 3.37 13.91
CA ALA A 182 -12.89 3.95 12.86
C ALA A 182 -12.02 4.45 11.70
N ALA A 183 -10.89 5.08 12.00
CA ALA A 183 -9.99 5.63 11.00
C ALA A 183 -8.53 5.68 11.46
N TRP A 184 -7.62 5.55 10.50
CA TRP A 184 -6.22 5.94 10.60
C TRP A 184 -5.91 6.98 9.54
N TYR A 185 -5.40 8.13 9.99
CA TYR A 185 -4.88 9.19 9.12
C TYR A 185 -3.36 9.22 9.27
N LEU A 186 -2.63 8.85 8.22
CA LEU A 186 -1.18 8.66 8.24
C LEU A 186 -0.46 9.75 7.43
N ARG A 187 0.60 10.31 7.99
CA ARG A 187 1.57 11.14 7.27
C ARG A 187 2.91 10.43 7.23
N LEU A 188 3.32 10.01 6.03
CA LEU A 188 4.60 9.31 5.81
C LEU A 188 5.71 10.31 5.49
N GLU A 189 6.71 10.39 6.37
CA GLU A 189 7.84 11.30 6.21
C GLU A 189 9.16 10.58 6.45
N ARG A 190 10.08 10.61 5.48
CA ARG A 190 11.44 10.01 5.62
C ARG A 190 11.39 8.56 6.10
N ASP A 191 11.62 8.28 7.37
CA ASP A 191 11.55 6.94 7.98
C ASP A 191 10.52 6.88 9.12
N GLU A 192 9.56 7.81 9.14
CA GLU A 192 8.54 7.94 10.16
C GLU A 192 7.13 7.91 9.55
N ALA A 193 6.16 7.49 10.37
CA ALA A 193 4.75 7.64 10.09
C ALA A 193 4.05 8.26 11.30
N VAL A 194 3.55 9.48 11.15
CA VAL A 194 2.70 10.14 12.14
C VAL A 194 1.26 9.72 11.87
N VAL A 195 0.59 9.17 12.87
CA VAL A 195 -0.75 8.61 12.71
C VAL A 195 -1.71 9.24 13.71
N THR A 196 -2.87 9.68 13.23
CA THR A 196 -4.02 9.98 14.09
C THR A 196 -4.99 8.81 14.02
N GLU A 197 -5.19 8.14 15.16
CA GLU A 197 -6.12 7.01 15.30
C GLU A 197 -7.43 7.47 15.93
N HIS A 198 -8.55 7.26 15.22
CA HIS A 198 -9.89 7.45 15.76
C HIS A 198 -10.41 6.10 16.25
N TYR A 199 -10.71 6.01 17.55
CA TYR A 199 -11.04 4.74 18.18
C TYR A 199 -12.28 4.81 19.07
N ARG A 200 -12.85 3.64 19.32
CA ARG A 200 -13.85 3.37 20.34
C ARG A 200 -13.41 2.15 21.14
N LEU A 201 -13.30 2.31 22.45
CA LEU A 201 -12.98 1.26 23.39
C LEU A 201 -14.22 0.97 24.25
N GLU A 202 -14.75 -0.23 24.11
CA GLU A 202 -15.88 -0.75 24.88
C GLU A 202 -15.41 -1.87 25.82
N GLY A 203 -16.07 -2.02 26.95
CA GLY A 203 -15.84 -3.14 27.87
C GLY A 203 -16.46 -2.91 29.24
N ASP A 204 -16.25 -3.86 30.15
CA ASP A 204 -16.82 -3.81 31.49
C ASP A 204 -15.72 -3.67 32.55
N LEU A 205 -15.79 -2.62 33.37
CA LEU A 205 -15.07 -2.56 34.65
C LEU A 205 -15.95 -3.15 35.76
N PRO A 206 -15.36 -3.59 36.90
CA PRO A 206 -16.14 -4.08 38.03
C PRO A 206 -17.19 -3.09 38.56
N SER A 207 -16.94 -1.79 38.40
CA SER A 207 -17.81 -0.71 38.91
C SER A 207 -18.78 -0.14 37.88
N ARG A 208 -18.51 -0.27 36.58
CA ARG A 208 -19.32 0.35 35.50
C ARG A 208 -18.94 -0.18 34.11
N PRO A 209 -19.85 -0.12 33.13
CA PRO A 209 -19.49 -0.27 31.73
C PRO A 209 -18.61 0.91 31.26
N VAL A 210 -17.77 0.65 30.26
CA VAL A 210 -16.91 1.61 29.57
C VAL A 210 -17.29 1.64 28.10
N ASP A 211 -17.51 2.85 27.59
CA ASP A 211 -17.64 3.15 26.17
C ASP A 211 -16.98 4.51 25.93
N THR A 212 -15.71 4.47 25.55
CA THR A 212 -14.89 5.66 25.33
C THR A 212 -14.61 5.81 23.85
N ARG A 213 -14.90 6.98 23.30
CA ARG A 213 -14.47 7.38 21.96
C ARG A 213 -13.40 8.45 22.08
N GLY A 214 -12.43 8.42 21.18
CA GLY A 214 -11.40 9.42 21.18
C GLY A 214 -10.51 9.35 19.96
N GLU A 215 -9.57 10.27 19.95
CA GLU A 215 -8.50 10.38 18.98
C GLU A 215 -7.18 10.26 19.73
N ARG A 216 -6.19 9.60 19.14
CA ARG A 216 -4.84 9.54 19.71
C ARG A 216 -3.77 9.69 18.64
N PRO A 217 -2.74 10.52 18.88
CA PRO A 217 -1.55 10.53 18.03
C PRO A 217 -0.71 9.29 18.33
N LEU A 218 -0.14 8.71 17.28
CA LEU A 218 0.82 7.61 17.33
C LEU A 218 1.99 7.99 16.43
N LEU A 219 3.20 7.69 16.87
CA LEU A 219 4.40 7.81 16.05
C LEU A 219 4.93 6.41 15.77
N LEU A 220 5.19 6.14 14.51
CA LEU A 220 5.87 4.94 14.07
C LEU A 220 7.21 5.32 13.43
N VAL A 221 8.25 4.56 13.74
CA VAL A 221 9.58 4.68 13.13
C VAL A 221 9.86 3.40 12.35
N ARG A 222 10.42 3.56 11.16
CA ARG A 222 10.77 2.47 10.28
C ARG A 222 12.05 1.79 10.76
N GLU A 223 12.00 0.48 10.88
CA GLU A 223 13.16 -0.38 11.15
C GLU A 223 13.20 -1.48 10.09
N GLY A 224 14.11 -1.36 9.11
CA GLY A 224 14.10 -2.22 7.93
C GLY A 224 12.81 -2.07 7.12
N ASP A 225 12.04 -3.15 7.00
CA ASP A 225 10.80 -3.19 6.21
C ASP A 225 9.52 -3.11 7.05
N GLN A 226 9.66 -2.88 8.37
CA GLN A 226 8.55 -2.73 9.29
C GLN A 226 8.53 -1.35 9.95
N PHE A 227 7.38 -1.01 10.54
CA PHE A 227 7.20 0.16 11.37
C PHE A 227 6.97 -0.27 12.82
N LEU A 228 7.65 0.39 13.75
CA LEU A 228 7.53 0.14 15.19
C LEU A 228 7.09 1.43 15.91
N PHE A 229 6.38 1.29 17.02
CA PHE A 229 5.88 2.41 17.82
C PHE A 229 7.02 3.06 18.59
N SER A 230 7.14 4.37 18.44
CA SER A 230 8.16 5.19 19.10
C SER A 230 7.49 6.28 19.92
N PRO A 231 8.08 6.73 21.05
CA PRO A 231 7.57 7.89 21.76
C PRO A 231 7.54 9.10 20.81
N GLY A 232 6.41 9.81 20.80
CA GLY A 232 6.32 11.07 20.08
C GLY A 232 7.38 12.04 20.60
N LEU A 233 7.99 12.81 19.69
CA LEU A 233 8.76 13.98 20.07
C LEU A 233 7.77 15.03 20.61
N MET A 234 7.55 15.02 21.93
CA MET A 234 7.01 16.19 22.64
C MET A 234 8.17 17.09 23.08
#